data_AF-A0A0S4TPW2-F1
#
_entry.id   AF-A0A0S4TPW2-F1
#
_cell.length_a   1.000
_cell.length_b   1.000
_cell.length_c   1.000
_cell.angle_alpha   90.00
_cell.angle_beta   90.00
_cell.angle_gamma   90.00
#
_symmetry.space_group_name_H-M   'P 1'
#
loop_
_entity.id
_entity.type
_entity.pdbx_description
1 polymer ?
#
loop_
_entity_poly.entity_id
_entity_poly.type
_entity_poly.pdbx_seq_one_letter_code
_entity_poly.pdbx_strand_id
1 'polypeptide(L)'
;MQPRVSPRFAARAIAALCLSAAAGASQAAGVYAPYIDMTLDPTPLIDQIGVRQGIQQFHLAFVIAGDGCTPSWGGIQAIGNGASGDLLTTIAASITRYRARGGEVSVSFGGAAGTPLMKACTTVPALKAAYQTVIDTYQLTHVDFDIEGSVQKDTEAVARNFQTIARLQSDFAAKGKALHVTLTLPVLPSGLVQDGINTLNAAIANQVALDTVNVMTMDYGPADIDMGAAAISAAQGLYAQLDTAYKAVGQVKTDAQLWRLVGVTPMIGMNDVQSETFTLPNALTVLDAAYGNGYGMVSNWSVGRDQACPDNGAVVSATCSGIVQKPYAFASIFRQLHGHWGTGVLRDPSYGTATGGSAPAWSATAVYRIGQCVTYQDAKYCARWWTQGDVPNAGGAWAES
;
A
#
# COMPACT_ATOMS: atom_id res chain seq x y z
N MET A 1 43.49 -43.02 -62.74
CA MET A 1 42.04 -43.17 -62.44
C MET A 1 41.62 -42.00 -61.56
N GLN A 2 40.78 -41.10 -62.10
CA GLN A 2 39.93 -40.15 -61.34
C GLN A 2 38.74 -40.93 -60.72
N PRO A 3 37.88 -40.35 -59.81
CA PRO A 3 37.74 -38.93 -59.48
C PRO A 3 37.65 -38.55 -57.98
N ARG A 4 37.72 -37.22 -57.81
CA ARG A 4 37.28 -36.37 -56.69
C ARG A 4 35.96 -36.81 -56.04
N VAL A 5 35.83 -36.60 -54.72
CA VAL A 5 34.69 -35.89 -54.09
C VAL A 5 35.17 -35.26 -52.76
N SER A 6 35.03 -33.94 -52.65
CA SER A 6 35.03 -33.20 -51.38
C SER A 6 33.63 -33.26 -50.76
N PRO A 7 33.50 -33.06 -49.44
CA PRO A 7 32.45 -32.17 -48.97
C PRO A 7 33.05 -30.99 -48.20
N ARG A 8 32.60 -29.80 -48.61
CA ARG A 8 32.52 -28.59 -47.80
C ARG A 8 31.40 -28.74 -46.75
N PHE A 9 31.23 -27.69 -45.95
CA PHE A 9 30.21 -27.42 -44.93
C PHE A 9 30.64 -27.87 -43.52
N ALA A 10 30.46 -27.11 -42.45
CA ALA A 10 30.15 -25.70 -42.23
C ALA A 10 30.36 -25.44 -40.73
N ALA A 11 30.38 -24.17 -40.35
CA ALA A 11 30.63 -23.66 -39.00
C ALA A 11 29.57 -24.04 -37.94
N ARG A 12 29.92 -23.72 -36.67
CA ARG A 12 29.03 -23.41 -35.52
C ARG A 12 28.37 -24.62 -34.85
N ALA A 13 28.07 -24.65 -33.55
CA ALA A 13 28.03 -23.64 -32.50
C ALA A 13 28.19 -24.32 -31.12
N ILE A 14 28.60 -23.52 -30.14
CA ILE A 14 28.45 -23.74 -28.70
C ILE A 14 26.98 -24.07 -28.40
N ALA A 15 26.71 -25.26 -27.86
CA ALA A 15 25.42 -25.58 -27.26
C ALA A 15 25.55 -25.43 -25.74
N ALA A 16 25.44 -24.20 -25.25
CA ALA A 16 25.01 -23.96 -23.88
C ALA A 16 23.55 -24.43 -23.81
N LEU A 17 23.26 -25.45 -23.02
CA LEU A 17 21.89 -25.83 -22.72
C LEU A 17 21.24 -24.68 -21.95
N CYS A 18 20.49 -23.84 -22.67
CA CYS A 18 19.46 -23.01 -22.07
C CYS A 18 18.44 -23.95 -21.42
N LEU A 19 18.36 -23.93 -20.09
CA LEU A 19 17.13 -24.33 -19.41
C LEU A 19 16.07 -23.28 -19.76
N SER A 20 15.37 -23.48 -20.87
CA SER A 20 14.06 -22.89 -21.09
C SER A 20 13.06 -23.60 -20.16
N ALA A 21 13.04 -23.16 -18.90
CA ALA A 21 11.90 -23.41 -18.03
C ALA A 21 10.74 -22.59 -18.60
N ALA A 22 9.66 -23.31 -18.92
CA ALA A 22 8.47 -22.80 -19.56
C ALA A 22 7.95 -21.53 -18.86
N ALA A 23 8.00 -20.42 -19.59
CA ALA A 23 7.18 -19.25 -19.31
C ALA A 23 5.73 -19.62 -19.61
N GLY A 24 5.06 -20.25 -18.64
CA GLY A 24 3.62 -20.16 -18.55
C GLY A 24 3.30 -18.69 -18.33
N ALA A 25 2.71 -18.06 -19.35
CA ALA A 25 2.17 -16.71 -19.23
C ALA A 25 1.01 -16.71 -18.22
N SER A 26 1.34 -16.70 -16.92
CA SER A 26 0.51 -15.98 -15.98
C SER A 26 0.59 -14.54 -16.44
N GLN A 27 -0.51 -13.98 -16.93
CA GLN A 27 -0.66 -12.53 -16.91
C GLN A 27 -0.24 -12.11 -15.52
N ALA A 28 0.90 -11.44 -15.39
CA ALA A 28 1.41 -11.06 -14.08
C ALA A 28 0.35 -10.11 -13.52
N ALA A 29 -0.50 -10.63 -12.63
CA ALA A 29 -1.61 -9.86 -12.11
C ALA A 29 -1.01 -8.68 -11.36
N GLY A 30 -1.47 -7.46 -11.68
CA GLY A 30 -1.18 -6.31 -10.83
C GLY A 30 -1.61 -6.60 -9.40
N VAL A 31 -1.13 -5.79 -8.46
CA VAL A 31 -1.50 -5.91 -7.06
C VAL A 31 -2.63 -4.92 -6.73
N TYR A 32 -3.54 -5.30 -5.82
CA TYR A 32 -4.41 -4.34 -5.14
C TYR A 32 -3.87 -4.06 -3.74
N ALA A 33 -3.44 -2.84 -3.48
CA ALA A 33 -2.84 -2.44 -2.20
C ALA A 33 -3.43 -1.12 -1.70
N PRO A 34 -4.64 -1.11 -1.11
CA PRO A 34 -5.30 0.12 -0.69
C PRO A 34 -4.60 0.78 0.51
N TYR A 35 -4.71 2.11 0.59
CA TYR A 35 -4.26 2.86 1.75
C TYR A 35 -5.20 2.68 2.93
N ILE A 36 -4.64 2.57 4.12
CA ILE A 36 -5.38 2.57 5.37
C ILE A 36 -4.73 3.54 6.36
N ASP A 37 -5.51 4.51 6.81
CA ASP A 37 -5.09 5.44 7.86
C ASP A 37 -5.07 4.69 9.19
N MET A 38 -3.87 4.40 9.68
CA MET A 38 -3.67 3.67 10.93
C MET A 38 -3.89 4.55 12.16
N THR A 39 -4.05 5.85 11.99
CA THR A 39 -4.24 6.82 13.09
C THR A 39 -5.70 7.07 13.45
N LEU A 40 -6.64 6.49 12.69
CA LEU A 40 -8.07 6.53 13.02
C LEU A 40 -8.35 5.92 14.40
N ASP A 41 -9.40 6.40 15.06
CA ASP A 41 -9.91 5.86 16.33
C ASP A 41 -11.28 5.19 16.12
N PRO A 42 -11.43 3.89 16.46
CA PRO A 42 -10.38 2.97 16.89
C PRO A 42 -9.39 2.64 15.76
N THR A 43 -8.13 2.34 16.13
CA THR A 43 -7.09 1.92 15.18
C THR A 43 -7.57 0.74 14.35
N PRO A 44 -7.55 0.82 13.01
CA PRO A 44 -8.02 -0.26 12.17
C PRO A 44 -7.20 -1.55 12.34
N LEU A 45 -7.89 -2.69 12.33
CA LEU A 45 -7.27 -4.02 12.43
C LEU A 45 -7.13 -4.63 11.03
N ILE A 46 -5.99 -4.41 10.39
CA ILE A 46 -5.71 -4.89 9.02
C ILE A 46 -5.84 -6.41 8.87
N ASP A 47 -5.55 -7.19 9.92
CA ASP A 47 -5.75 -8.63 9.89
C ASP A 47 -7.24 -8.98 9.78
N GLN A 48 -8.10 -8.28 10.51
CA GLN A 48 -9.54 -8.51 10.42
C GLN A 48 -10.12 -8.06 9.09
N ILE A 49 -9.75 -6.85 8.65
CA ILE A 49 -10.24 -6.29 7.40
C ILE A 49 -9.74 -7.12 6.21
N GLY A 50 -8.44 -7.35 6.14
CA GLY A 50 -7.79 -8.07 5.05
C GLY A 50 -8.32 -9.49 4.89
N VAL A 51 -8.39 -10.27 5.98
CA VAL A 51 -8.86 -11.65 5.93
C VAL A 51 -10.37 -11.73 5.62
N ARG A 52 -11.21 -10.88 6.22
CA ARG A 52 -12.67 -10.90 5.95
C ARG A 52 -13.01 -10.49 4.52
N GLN A 53 -12.26 -9.54 3.96
CA GLN A 53 -12.51 -9.03 2.61
C GLN A 53 -11.69 -9.73 1.53
N GLY A 54 -10.67 -10.50 1.91
CA GLY A 54 -9.73 -11.14 0.98
C GLY A 54 -8.81 -10.13 0.29
N ILE A 55 -8.51 -9.02 0.96
CA ILE A 55 -7.46 -8.08 0.51
C ILE A 55 -6.12 -8.74 0.86
N GLN A 56 -5.15 -8.60 -0.04
CA GLN A 56 -3.86 -9.33 0.03
C GLN A 56 -2.76 -8.49 0.69
N GLN A 57 -2.82 -7.17 0.54
CA GLN A 57 -1.84 -6.24 1.11
C GLN A 57 -2.42 -4.84 1.36
N PHE A 58 -1.72 -4.03 2.15
CA PHE A 58 -2.10 -2.65 2.46
C PHE A 58 -0.89 -1.69 2.41
N HIS A 59 -1.12 -0.44 2.04
CA HIS A 59 -0.23 0.68 2.41
C HIS A 59 -0.73 1.28 3.73
N LEU A 60 0.06 1.13 4.80
CA LEU A 60 -0.24 1.68 6.11
C LEU A 60 0.19 3.16 6.16
N ALA A 61 -0.78 4.05 6.28
CA ALA A 61 -0.61 5.50 6.19
C ALA A 61 -0.82 6.19 7.55
N PHE A 62 -0.08 7.25 7.89
CA PHE A 62 1.23 7.64 7.34
C PHE A 62 2.26 7.76 8.46
N VAL A 63 3.52 7.47 8.11
CA VAL A 63 4.66 7.84 8.93
C VAL A 63 5.23 9.17 8.46
N ILE A 64 5.29 10.13 9.36
CA ILE A 64 5.89 11.45 9.15
C ILE A 64 6.83 11.79 10.32
N ALA A 65 7.40 12.99 10.33
CA ALA A 65 8.21 13.46 11.44
C ALA A 65 7.33 13.82 12.65
N GLY A 66 7.72 13.35 13.84
CA GLY A 66 7.25 13.86 15.12
C GLY A 66 8.14 14.99 15.63
N ASP A 67 8.71 14.82 16.83
CA ASP A 67 9.72 15.75 17.34
C ASP A 67 11.05 15.59 16.58
N GLY A 68 11.46 16.65 15.88
CA GLY A 68 12.63 16.65 15.00
C GLY A 68 12.56 15.57 13.91
N CYS A 69 13.63 14.78 13.78
CA CYS A 69 13.77 13.70 12.78
C CYS A 69 13.24 12.34 13.30
N THR A 70 12.38 12.33 14.31
CA THR A 70 11.81 11.09 14.87
C THR A 70 10.69 10.57 13.97
N PRO A 71 10.74 9.31 13.47
CA PRO A 71 9.63 8.73 12.71
C PRO A 71 8.43 8.48 13.62
N SER A 72 7.25 8.95 13.21
CA SER A 72 6.03 8.88 14.01
C SER A 72 4.80 8.61 13.15
N TRP A 73 3.87 7.78 13.62
CA TRP A 73 2.54 7.67 13.05
C TRP A 73 1.80 9.00 13.23
N GLY A 74 1.38 9.61 12.11
CA GLY A 74 0.69 10.90 12.09
C GLY A 74 1.44 12.05 12.78
N GLY A 75 2.75 11.91 13.02
CA GLY A 75 3.55 12.91 13.74
C GLY A 75 3.35 12.90 15.25
N ILE A 76 2.50 12.01 15.78
CA ILE A 76 2.09 12.01 17.20
C ILE A 76 2.69 10.83 17.96
N GLN A 77 2.61 9.62 17.41
CA GLN A 77 3.12 8.42 18.07
C GLN A 77 4.47 8.03 17.48
N ALA A 78 5.55 8.30 18.22
CA ALA A 78 6.91 7.91 17.84
C ALA A 78 7.05 6.40 17.62
N ILE A 79 7.92 6.02 16.67
CA ILE A 79 8.25 4.64 16.30
C ILE A 79 9.73 4.42 16.59
N GLY A 80 10.07 3.27 17.20
CA GLY A 80 11.44 2.86 17.43
C GLY A 80 11.71 2.39 18.85
N ASN A 81 12.99 2.16 19.17
CA ASN A 81 13.40 1.61 20.46
C ASN A 81 12.96 2.50 21.63
N GLY A 82 12.29 1.89 22.60
CA GLY A 82 11.76 2.58 23.78
C GLY A 82 10.40 3.26 23.57
N ALA A 83 9.91 3.36 22.33
CA ALA A 83 8.56 3.83 22.07
C ALA A 83 7.54 2.76 22.45
N SER A 84 6.48 3.17 23.13
CA SER A 84 5.34 2.31 23.49
C SER A 84 4.05 3.11 23.38
N GLY A 85 2.94 2.40 23.20
CA GLY A 85 1.62 3.00 23.04
C GLY A 85 0.63 1.97 22.52
N ASP A 86 -0.66 2.19 22.78
CA ASP A 86 -1.73 1.30 22.32
C ASP A 86 -1.79 1.26 20.78
N LEU A 87 -1.53 2.38 20.11
CA LEU A 87 -1.42 2.46 18.66
C LEU A 87 -0.32 1.54 18.12
N LEU A 88 0.91 1.66 18.62
CA LEU A 88 2.04 0.81 18.20
C LEU A 88 1.75 -0.68 18.45
N THR A 89 1.22 -0.99 19.63
CA THR A 89 0.89 -2.36 20.04
C THR A 89 -0.16 -2.95 19.09
N THR A 90 -1.19 -2.17 18.77
CA THR A 90 -2.28 -2.59 17.89
C THR A 90 -1.79 -2.83 16.47
N ILE A 91 -1.01 -1.89 15.91
CA ILE A 91 -0.42 -2.02 14.57
C ILE A 91 0.48 -3.25 14.50
N ALA A 92 1.45 -3.38 15.42
CA ALA A 92 2.41 -4.49 15.40
C ALA A 92 1.73 -5.86 15.54
N ALA A 93 0.75 -5.96 16.44
CA ALA A 93 -0.01 -7.19 16.63
C ALA A 93 -0.89 -7.52 15.42
N SER A 94 -1.51 -6.51 14.78
CA SER A 94 -2.32 -6.71 13.58
C SER A 94 -1.46 -7.13 12.38
N ILE A 95 -0.30 -6.51 12.14
CA ILE A 95 0.66 -6.94 11.11
C ILE A 95 1.09 -8.39 11.31
N THR A 96 1.44 -8.76 12.54
CA THR A 96 1.87 -10.13 12.88
C THR A 96 0.78 -11.15 12.54
N ARG A 97 -0.46 -10.90 12.97
CA ARG A 97 -1.59 -11.78 12.67
C ARG A 97 -1.94 -11.82 11.18
N TYR A 98 -1.82 -10.69 10.48
CA TYR A 98 -2.11 -10.61 9.05
C TYR A 98 -1.10 -11.41 8.22
N ARG A 99 0.20 -11.30 8.54
CA ARG A 99 1.26 -12.13 7.94
C ARG A 99 1.08 -13.62 8.24
N ALA A 100 0.60 -13.98 9.43
CA ALA A 100 0.25 -15.37 9.74
C ALA A 100 -0.91 -15.92 8.89
N ARG A 101 -1.65 -15.04 8.18
CA ARG A 101 -2.69 -15.39 7.21
C ARG A 101 -2.25 -15.17 5.76
N GLY A 102 -0.95 -14.93 5.54
CA GLY A 102 -0.36 -14.76 4.21
C GLY A 102 -0.46 -13.37 3.61
N GLY A 103 -0.99 -12.40 4.35
CA GLY A 103 -1.02 -11.00 3.94
C GLY A 103 0.32 -10.30 4.16
N GLU A 104 0.50 -9.14 3.53
CA GLU A 104 1.71 -8.33 3.71
C GLU A 104 1.38 -6.83 3.74
N VAL A 105 2.31 -6.01 4.21
CA VAL A 105 2.13 -4.57 4.34
C VAL A 105 3.31 -3.81 3.76
N SER A 106 3.01 -2.61 3.30
CA SER A 106 3.96 -1.52 3.12
C SER A 106 3.65 -0.45 4.16
N VAL A 107 4.66 0.26 4.65
CA VAL A 107 4.44 1.54 5.34
C VAL A 107 4.61 2.67 4.34
N SER A 108 3.69 3.63 4.33
CA SER A 108 3.78 4.83 3.52
C SER A 108 4.33 6.00 4.33
N PHE A 109 5.36 6.64 3.80
CA PHE A 109 6.00 7.82 4.37
C PHE A 109 5.53 9.08 3.64
N GLY A 110 5.12 10.11 4.39
CA GLY A 110 4.67 11.38 3.82
C GLY A 110 3.16 11.56 3.88
N GLY A 111 2.53 11.79 2.73
CA GLY A 111 1.13 12.16 2.60
C GLY A 111 0.86 13.67 2.70
N ALA A 112 -0.41 14.06 2.57
CA ALA A 112 -0.82 15.47 2.44
C ALA A 112 -0.56 16.36 3.66
N ALA A 113 -0.45 15.79 4.87
CA ALA A 113 -0.41 16.54 6.12
C ALA A 113 0.87 16.31 6.94
N GLY A 114 1.27 17.34 7.68
CA GLY A 114 2.42 17.30 8.59
C GLY A 114 3.76 17.52 7.89
N THR A 115 4.85 17.21 8.59
CA THR A 115 6.22 17.38 8.06
C THR A 115 6.78 16.02 7.66
N PRO A 116 7.08 15.76 6.38
CA PRO A 116 7.65 14.48 5.97
C PRO A 116 9.09 14.34 6.49
N LEU A 117 9.52 13.11 6.79
CA LEU A 117 10.85 12.83 7.32
C LEU A 117 11.98 13.33 6.41
N MET A 118 11.81 13.26 5.08
CA MET A 118 12.77 13.79 4.11
C MET A 118 13.06 15.29 4.31
N LYS A 119 12.10 16.04 4.85
CA LYS A 119 12.23 17.46 5.18
C LYS A 119 12.83 17.67 6.58
N ALA A 120 12.36 16.92 7.58
CA ALA A 120 12.80 17.07 8.96
C ALA A 120 14.25 16.60 9.21
N CYS A 121 14.66 15.52 8.55
CA CYS A 121 16.01 14.98 8.65
C CYS A 121 16.93 15.69 7.66
N THR A 122 17.90 16.46 8.15
CA THR A 122 18.75 17.34 7.31
C THR A 122 19.94 16.64 6.66
N THR A 123 20.22 15.37 6.98
CA THR A 123 21.34 14.61 6.40
C THR A 123 20.90 13.21 5.96
N VAL A 124 21.58 12.65 4.95
CA VAL A 124 21.31 11.28 4.47
C VAL A 124 21.44 10.24 5.59
N PRO A 125 22.47 10.24 6.46
CA PRO A 125 22.56 9.28 7.56
C PRO A 125 21.40 9.38 8.56
N ALA A 126 20.95 10.60 8.90
CA ALA A 126 19.82 10.80 9.81
C ALA A 126 18.51 10.29 9.19
N LEU A 127 18.25 10.63 7.92
CA LEU A 127 17.06 10.15 7.22
C LEU A 127 17.07 8.63 7.06
N LYS A 128 18.23 8.04 6.73
CA LYS A 128 18.40 6.59 6.65
C LYS A 128 18.09 5.92 7.99
N ALA A 129 18.58 6.46 9.09
CA ALA A 129 18.31 5.91 10.42
C ALA A 129 16.81 5.97 10.77
N ALA A 130 16.12 7.07 10.42
CA ALA A 130 14.68 7.20 10.62
C ALA A 130 13.87 6.16 9.82
N TYR A 131 14.15 6.02 8.51
CA TYR A 131 13.49 5.00 7.69
C TYR A 131 13.83 3.58 8.14
N GLN A 132 15.09 3.30 8.44
CA GLN A 132 15.52 1.98 8.93
C GLN A 132 14.84 1.62 10.25
N THR A 133 14.62 2.58 11.15
CA THR A 133 13.89 2.36 12.41
C THR A 133 12.49 1.79 12.15
N VAL A 134 11.76 2.35 11.18
CA VAL A 134 10.41 1.89 10.83
C VAL A 134 10.45 0.54 10.13
N ILE A 135 11.38 0.38 9.17
CA ILE A 135 11.61 -0.88 8.45
C ILE A 135 11.90 -2.02 9.44
N ASP A 136 12.78 -1.80 10.42
CA ASP A 136 13.16 -2.81 11.40
C ASP A 136 12.02 -3.05 12.40
N THR A 137 11.32 -2.01 12.86
CA THR A 137 10.21 -2.15 13.81
C THR A 137 9.12 -3.08 13.28
N TYR A 138 8.79 -2.96 11.99
CA TYR A 138 7.73 -3.75 11.36
C TYR A 138 8.25 -4.84 10.42
N GLN A 139 9.56 -5.09 10.39
CA GLN A 139 10.20 -6.08 9.51
C GLN A 139 9.73 -5.93 8.05
N LEU A 140 9.75 -4.71 7.53
CA LEU A 140 9.20 -4.39 6.21
C LEU A 140 10.10 -4.90 5.08
N THR A 141 9.45 -5.39 4.03
CA THR A 141 10.06 -5.65 2.72
C THR A 141 9.56 -4.69 1.65
N HIS A 142 8.47 -3.97 1.92
CA HIS A 142 7.85 -2.99 1.03
C HIS A 142 7.70 -1.65 1.76
N VAL A 143 8.01 -0.57 1.05
CA VAL A 143 7.83 0.81 1.51
C VAL A 143 7.25 1.66 0.39
N ASP A 144 6.47 2.66 0.77
CA ASP A 144 5.89 3.65 -0.13
C ASP A 144 6.33 5.05 0.30
N PHE A 145 6.64 5.90 -0.67
CA PHE A 145 6.98 7.30 -0.46
C PHE A 145 5.93 8.16 -1.15
N ASP A 146 5.02 8.69 -0.35
CA ASP A 146 3.95 9.58 -0.80
C ASP A 146 4.41 11.04 -0.67
N ILE A 147 4.81 11.63 -1.79
CA ILE A 147 5.49 12.93 -1.83
C ILE A 147 4.54 13.98 -2.39
N GLU A 148 3.89 14.70 -1.48
CA GLU A 148 2.84 15.66 -1.81
C GLU A 148 3.20 17.12 -1.54
N GLY A 149 2.46 18.02 -2.19
CA GLY A 149 2.50 19.44 -1.91
C GLY A 149 3.88 20.09 -2.08
N SER A 150 4.20 21.06 -1.22
CA SER A 150 5.39 21.91 -1.38
C SER A 150 6.73 21.17 -1.28
N VAL A 151 6.79 19.98 -0.68
CA VAL A 151 8.05 19.25 -0.51
C VAL A 151 8.63 18.77 -1.83
N GLN A 152 7.80 18.58 -2.87
CA GLN A 152 8.27 18.25 -4.22
C GLN A 152 9.19 19.34 -4.82
N LYS A 153 9.06 20.58 -4.33
CA LYS A 153 9.89 21.73 -4.76
C LYS A 153 11.19 21.86 -3.97
N ASP A 154 11.32 21.14 -2.86
CA ASP A 154 12.53 21.09 -2.04
C ASP A 154 13.52 20.10 -2.65
N THR A 155 14.31 20.57 -3.62
CA THR A 155 15.24 19.73 -4.39
C THR A 155 16.30 19.05 -3.52
N GLU A 156 16.71 19.69 -2.43
CA GLU A 156 17.67 19.12 -1.48
C GLU A 156 17.04 17.97 -0.68
N ALA A 157 15.81 18.15 -0.18
CA ALA A 157 15.07 17.09 0.50
C ALA A 157 14.77 15.91 -0.43
N VAL A 158 14.33 16.18 -1.67
CA VAL A 158 14.05 15.17 -2.69
C VAL A 158 15.32 14.37 -3.03
N ALA A 159 16.44 15.04 -3.28
CA ALA A 159 17.71 14.36 -3.56
C ALA A 159 18.17 13.52 -2.37
N ARG A 160 18.11 14.07 -1.15
CA ARG A 160 18.45 13.35 0.09
C ARG A 160 17.57 12.13 0.31
N ASN A 161 16.28 12.23 -0.01
CA ASN A 161 15.34 11.11 0.06
C ASN A 161 15.78 9.95 -0.83
N PHE A 162 16.01 10.20 -2.12
CA PHE A 162 16.35 9.13 -3.05
C PHE A 162 17.78 8.58 -2.88
N GLN A 163 18.74 9.42 -2.45
CA GLN A 163 20.05 8.93 -2.00
C GLN A 163 19.92 7.98 -0.80
N THR A 164 18.98 8.26 0.11
CA THR A 164 18.72 7.42 1.27
C THR A 164 18.08 6.09 0.85
N ILE A 165 17.07 6.13 -0.01
CA ILE A 165 16.37 4.94 -0.51
C ILE A 165 17.34 4.02 -1.26
N ALA A 166 18.18 4.56 -2.14
CA ALA A 166 19.19 3.78 -2.86
C ALA A 166 20.16 3.08 -1.89
N ARG A 167 20.57 3.75 -0.80
CA ARG A 167 21.41 3.13 0.24
C ARG A 167 20.68 2.02 1.00
N LEU A 168 19.40 2.19 1.32
CA LEU A 168 18.60 1.15 1.96
C LEU A 168 18.43 -0.07 1.04
N GLN A 169 18.17 0.13 -0.25
CA GLN A 169 18.12 -0.96 -1.23
C GLN A 169 19.46 -1.68 -1.36
N SER A 170 20.57 -0.94 -1.38
CA SER A 170 21.92 -1.52 -1.36
C SER A 170 22.18 -2.36 -0.10
N ASP A 171 21.77 -1.89 1.08
CA ASP A 171 21.91 -2.62 2.34
C ASP A 171 21.08 -3.92 2.35
N PHE A 172 19.88 -3.89 1.77
CA PHE A 172 19.04 -5.08 1.60
C PHE A 172 19.68 -6.07 0.63
N ALA A 173 20.18 -5.59 -0.51
CA ALA A 173 20.85 -6.41 -1.52
C ALA A 173 22.10 -7.09 -0.95
N ALA A 174 22.88 -6.39 -0.12
CA ALA A 174 24.04 -6.95 0.57
C ALA A 174 23.67 -8.11 1.54
N LYS A 175 22.40 -8.17 1.99
CA LYS A 175 21.84 -9.25 2.81
C LYS A 175 21.10 -10.31 1.97
N GLY A 176 21.18 -10.25 0.64
CA GLY A 176 20.47 -11.15 -0.27
C GLY A 176 18.95 -10.94 -0.29
N LYS A 177 18.47 -9.76 0.09
CA LYS A 177 17.05 -9.39 0.12
C LYS A 177 16.77 -8.23 -0.84
N ALA A 178 15.49 -8.03 -1.18
CA ALA A 178 15.03 -6.84 -1.88
C ALA A 178 14.23 -5.95 -0.91
N LEU A 179 14.42 -4.64 -1.03
CA LEU A 179 13.49 -3.65 -0.48
C LEU A 179 12.69 -3.08 -1.65
N HIS A 180 11.41 -3.41 -1.66
CA HIS A 180 10.44 -3.01 -2.66
C HIS A 180 9.97 -1.58 -2.39
N VAL A 181 9.93 -0.75 -3.45
CA VAL A 181 9.69 0.69 -3.32
C VAL A 181 8.58 1.12 -4.28
N THR A 182 7.54 1.70 -3.69
CA THR A 182 6.50 2.46 -4.40
C THR A 182 6.77 3.96 -4.24
N LEU A 183 6.60 4.72 -5.32
CA LEU A 183 6.66 6.19 -5.30
C LEU A 183 5.26 6.73 -5.63
N THR A 184 4.63 7.38 -4.66
CA THR A 184 3.28 7.94 -4.82
C THR A 184 3.32 9.44 -5.03
N LEU A 185 2.64 9.93 -6.07
CA LEU A 185 2.72 11.32 -6.53
C LEU A 185 1.36 11.89 -6.97
N PRO A 186 1.12 13.21 -6.77
CA PRO A 186 -0.01 13.90 -7.35
C PRO A 186 0.05 13.92 -8.88
N VAL A 187 -1.13 13.95 -9.52
CA VAL A 187 -1.23 13.86 -10.98
C VAL A 187 -2.37 14.75 -11.51
N LEU A 188 -2.28 15.12 -12.78
CA LEU A 188 -3.43 15.61 -13.55
C LEU A 188 -3.91 14.51 -14.51
N PRO A 189 -5.08 14.66 -15.16
CA PRO A 189 -5.51 13.71 -16.19
C PRO A 189 -4.50 13.59 -17.35
N SER A 190 -3.61 14.57 -17.52
CA SER A 190 -2.52 14.55 -18.51
C SER A 190 -1.22 13.88 -18.03
N GLY A 191 -1.16 13.33 -16.81
CA GLY A 191 0.05 12.79 -16.19
C GLY A 191 0.63 13.71 -15.10
N LEU A 192 1.85 13.41 -14.66
CA LEU A 192 2.56 14.18 -13.61
C LEU A 192 2.76 15.63 -14.07
N VAL A 193 2.58 16.57 -13.13
CA VAL A 193 3.03 17.95 -13.31
C VAL A 193 4.55 18.06 -13.15
N GLN A 194 5.14 19.22 -13.47
CA GLN A 194 6.60 19.39 -13.50
C GLN A 194 7.30 18.99 -12.19
N ASP A 195 6.72 19.32 -11.04
CA ASP A 195 7.29 18.96 -9.74
C ASP A 195 7.32 17.42 -9.52
N GLY A 196 6.27 16.72 -9.97
CA GLY A 196 6.21 15.26 -9.97
C GLY A 196 7.20 14.64 -10.96
N ILE A 197 7.34 15.22 -12.16
CA ILE A 197 8.36 14.81 -13.15
C ILE A 197 9.77 14.97 -12.57
N ASN A 198 10.05 16.09 -11.90
CA ASN A 198 11.34 16.33 -11.26
C ASN A 198 11.62 15.30 -10.16
N THR A 199 10.61 14.96 -9.36
CA THR A 199 10.69 13.95 -8.31
C THR A 199 10.96 12.56 -8.89
N LEU A 200 10.23 12.15 -9.94
CA LEU A 200 10.49 10.90 -10.68
C LEU A 200 11.90 10.83 -11.25
N ASN A 201 12.34 11.90 -11.93
CA ASN A 201 13.68 11.97 -12.50
C ASN A 201 14.77 11.90 -11.41
N ALA A 202 14.54 12.50 -10.24
CA ALA A 202 15.47 12.41 -9.12
C ALA A 202 15.58 10.97 -8.59
N ALA A 203 14.48 10.22 -8.51
CA ALA A 203 14.50 8.81 -8.13
C ALA A 203 15.32 7.97 -9.12
N ILE A 204 15.06 8.12 -10.42
CA ILE A 204 15.76 7.40 -11.50
C ILE A 204 17.25 7.77 -11.54
N ALA A 205 17.58 9.06 -11.41
CA ALA A 205 18.97 9.53 -11.40
C ALA A 205 19.78 9.00 -10.21
N ASN A 206 19.13 8.74 -9.07
CA ASN A 206 19.73 8.09 -7.91
C ASN A 206 19.68 6.55 -7.97
N GLN A 207 19.27 5.99 -9.11
CA GLN A 207 19.20 4.55 -9.36
C GLN A 207 18.31 3.80 -8.36
N VAL A 208 17.25 4.44 -7.87
CA VAL A 208 16.24 3.77 -7.05
C VAL A 208 15.49 2.76 -7.92
N ALA A 209 15.48 1.50 -7.48
CA ALA A 209 14.68 0.47 -8.13
C ALA A 209 13.23 0.61 -7.67
N LEU A 210 12.39 1.20 -8.52
CA LEU A 210 10.96 1.35 -8.28
C LEU A 210 10.22 0.11 -8.78
N ASP A 211 9.33 -0.44 -7.96
CA ASP A 211 8.38 -1.47 -8.40
C ASP A 211 7.15 -0.82 -9.03
N THR A 212 6.76 0.35 -8.55
CA THR A 212 5.60 1.11 -9.06
C THR A 212 5.80 2.60 -8.81
N VAL A 213 5.41 3.41 -9.79
CA VAL A 213 5.09 4.83 -9.66
C VAL A 213 3.57 4.95 -9.65
N ASN A 214 3.05 5.27 -8.48
CA ASN A 214 1.63 5.29 -8.17
C ASN A 214 1.11 6.72 -8.25
N VAL A 215 0.16 7.00 -9.13
CA VAL A 215 -0.41 8.34 -9.25
C VAL A 215 -1.75 8.47 -8.54
N MET A 216 -1.88 9.52 -7.75
CA MET A 216 -3.13 9.85 -7.05
C MET A 216 -4.12 10.48 -8.03
N THR A 217 -4.99 9.65 -8.60
CA THR A 217 -5.98 10.03 -9.61
C THR A 217 -7.23 10.62 -8.94
N MET A 218 -7.04 11.74 -8.24
CA MET A 218 -8.02 12.45 -7.41
C MET A 218 -7.71 13.95 -7.38
N ASP A 219 -8.70 14.75 -7.02
CA ASP A 219 -8.59 16.19 -6.72
C ASP A 219 -7.92 17.00 -7.84
N TYR A 220 -8.39 16.79 -9.06
CA TYR A 220 -7.90 17.46 -10.27
C TYR A 220 -8.26 18.95 -10.33
N GLY A 221 -9.28 19.38 -9.59
CA GLY A 221 -9.72 20.77 -9.49
C GLY A 221 -11.12 21.00 -10.04
N PRO A 222 -11.56 22.25 -10.24
CA PRO A 222 -12.99 22.62 -10.31
C PRO A 222 -13.74 22.20 -11.59
N ALA A 223 -13.17 21.31 -12.41
CA ALA A 223 -13.83 20.82 -13.60
C ALA A 223 -14.78 19.65 -13.24
N ASP A 224 -15.98 19.66 -13.82
CA ASP A 224 -16.80 18.46 -13.89
C ASP A 224 -16.12 17.46 -14.82
N ILE A 225 -15.66 16.33 -14.28
CA ILE A 225 -14.81 15.38 -14.97
C ILE A 225 -15.27 13.94 -14.70
N ASP A 226 -15.29 13.11 -15.74
CA ASP A 226 -15.46 11.67 -15.57
C ASP A 226 -14.21 11.11 -14.88
N MET A 227 -14.34 10.82 -13.59
CA MET A 227 -13.24 10.38 -12.75
C MET A 227 -12.59 9.06 -13.22
N GLY A 228 -13.36 8.16 -13.84
CA GLY A 228 -12.83 6.91 -14.40
C GLY A 228 -11.98 7.17 -15.65
N ALA A 229 -12.52 7.97 -16.58
CA ALA A 229 -11.79 8.35 -17.79
C ALA A 229 -10.54 9.19 -17.47
N ALA A 230 -10.63 10.07 -16.47
CA ALA A 230 -9.51 10.89 -15.98
C ALA A 230 -8.39 10.04 -15.39
N ALA A 231 -8.72 9.04 -14.55
CA ALA A 231 -7.74 8.12 -13.99
C ALA A 231 -7.00 7.32 -15.07
N ILE A 232 -7.72 6.85 -16.10
CA ILE A 232 -7.14 6.13 -17.23
C ILE A 232 -6.22 7.05 -18.06
N SER A 233 -6.65 8.30 -18.28
CA SER A 233 -5.84 9.30 -19.00
C SER A 233 -4.55 9.63 -18.23
N ALA A 234 -4.65 9.77 -16.91
CA ALA A 234 -3.49 10.01 -16.04
C ALA A 234 -2.49 8.84 -16.11
N ALA A 235 -2.98 7.60 -16.12
CA ALA A 235 -2.15 6.40 -16.27
C ALA A 235 -1.42 6.36 -17.63
N GLN A 236 -2.09 6.75 -18.72
CA GLN A 236 -1.48 6.86 -20.05
C GLN A 236 -0.43 7.99 -20.09
N GLY A 237 -0.71 9.12 -19.45
CA GLY A 237 0.25 10.22 -19.29
C GLY A 237 1.50 9.77 -18.52
N LEU A 238 1.30 9.09 -17.39
CA LEU A 238 2.39 8.52 -16.60
C LEU A 238 3.23 7.52 -17.40
N TYR A 239 2.59 6.61 -18.14
CA TYR A 239 3.28 5.65 -19.01
C TYR A 239 4.26 6.36 -19.97
N ALA A 240 3.80 7.41 -20.66
CA ALA A 240 4.63 8.17 -21.59
C ALA A 240 5.78 8.91 -20.89
N GLN A 241 5.52 9.42 -19.68
CA GLN A 241 6.54 10.09 -18.86
C GLN A 241 7.59 9.11 -18.34
N LEU A 242 7.19 7.90 -17.93
CA LEU A 242 8.11 6.83 -17.53
C LEU A 242 9.01 6.43 -18.71
N ASP A 243 8.45 6.22 -19.90
CA ASP A 243 9.22 5.90 -21.10
C ASP A 243 10.25 6.98 -21.41
N THR A 244 9.84 8.24 -21.36
CA THR A 244 10.71 9.40 -21.56
C THR A 244 11.84 9.45 -20.53
N ALA A 245 11.51 9.30 -19.24
CA ALA A 245 12.48 9.39 -18.15
C ALA A 245 13.52 8.26 -18.18
N TYR A 246 13.09 7.03 -18.43
CA TYR A 246 14.00 5.87 -18.52
C TYR A 246 14.88 5.92 -19.78
N LYS A 247 14.35 6.38 -20.93
CA LYS A 247 15.16 6.62 -22.14
C LYS A 247 16.23 7.69 -21.92
N ALA A 248 15.91 8.76 -21.18
CA ALA A 248 16.85 9.85 -20.91
C ALA A 248 18.11 9.40 -20.15
N VAL A 249 18.02 8.31 -19.38
CA VAL A 249 19.17 7.70 -18.67
C VAL A 249 19.71 6.43 -19.32
N GLY A 250 19.30 6.14 -20.57
CA GLY A 250 19.76 4.97 -21.32
C GLY A 250 19.24 3.62 -20.82
N GLN A 251 18.19 3.60 -19.99
CA GLN A 251 17.58 2.40 -19.42
C GLN A 251 16.26 2.05 -20.11
N VAL A 252 16.29 1.84 -21.43
CA VAL A 252 15.08 1.57 -22.23
C VAL A 252 14.28 0.39 -21.64
N LYS A 253 12.98 0.60 -21.41
CA LYS A 253 12.03 -0.40 -20.92
C LYS A 253 11.12 -0.85 -22.05
N THR A 254 10.65 -2.09 -21.99
CA THR A 254 9.56 -2.58 -22.85
C THR A 254 8.21 -2.06 -22.38
N ASP A 255 7.20 -2.04 -23.26
CA ASP A 255 5.83 -1.62 -22.92
C ASP A 255 5.28 -2.35 -21.69
N ALA A 256 5.49 -3.67 -21.61
CA ALA A 256 5.06 -4.48 -20.47
C ALA A 256 5.77 -4.09 -19.16
N GLN A 257 7.05 -3.69 -19.22
CA GLN A 257 7.78 -3.20 -18.06
C GLN A 257 7.34 -1.79 -17.65
N LEU A 258 7.00 -0.93 -18.61
CA LEU A 258 6.48 0.41 -18.33
C LEU A 258 5.10 0.35 -17.69
N TRP A 259 4.18 -0.44 -18.23
CA TRP A 259 2.87 -0.62 -17.60
C TRP A 259 2.96 -1.31 -16.24
N ARG A 260 3.93 -2.22 -16.04
CA ARG A 260 4.22 -2.78 -14.72
C ARG A 260 4.66 -1.73 -13.70
N LEU A 261 5.28 -0.63 -14.14
CA LEU A 261 5.63 0.50 -13.28
C LEU A 261 4.45 1.44 -13.02
N VAL A 262 3.37 1.39 -13.79
CA VAL A 262 2.21 2.27 -13.59
C VAL A 262 1.34 1.75 -12.46
N GLY A 263 1.08 2.61 -11.48
CA GLY A 263 0.07 2.43 -10.44
C GLY A 263 -0.93 3.58 -10.44
N VAL A 264 -2.19 3.29 -10.07
CA VAL A 264 -3.24 4.32 -9.92
C VAL A 264 -3.94 4.19 -8.57
N THR A 265 -4.15 5.34 -7.92
CA THR A 265 -4.86 5.45 -6.63
C THR A 265 -5.94 6.51 -6.75
N PRO A 266 -7.21 6.12 -6.99
CA PRO A 266 -8.34 7.02 -6.86
C PRO A 266 -8.70 7.27 -5.39
N MET A 267 -9.28 8.43 -5.10
CA MET A 267 -10.06 8.62 -3.88
C MET A 267 -11.47 8.11 -4.16
N ILE A 268 -11.96 7.15 -3.36
CA ILE A 268 -13.23 6.46 -3.66
C ILE A 268 -14.45 7.26 -3.19
N GLY A 269 -15.54 7.30 -3.94
CA GLY A 269 -16.70 8.14 -3.61
C GLY A 269 -16.40 9.63 -3.80
N MET A 270 -16.95 10.49 -2.95
CA MET A 270 -16.73 11.94 -3.02
C MET A 270 -15.28 12.30 -2.71
N ASN A 271 -14.69 13.15 -3.53
CA ASN A 271 -13.35 13.71 -3.33
C ASN A 271 -13.40 15.04 -2.58
N ASP A 272 -12.23 15.59 -2.21
CA ASP A 272 -12.13 16.90 -1.54
C ASP A 272 -12.62 18.04 -2.45
N VAL A 273 -12.41 17.90 -3.76
CA VAL A 273 -13.06 18.73 -4.77
C VAL A 273 -14.52 18.30 -4.92
N GLN A 274 -15.47 19.13 -4.45
CA GLN A 274 -16.88 18.76 -4.36
C GLN A 274 -17.56 18.33 -5.67
N SER A 275 -17.06 18.74 -6.85
CA SER A 275 -17.57 18.30 -8.15
C SER A 275 -17.10 16.89 -8.55
N GLU A 276 -16.12 16.34 -7.85
CA GLU A 276 -15.52 15.06 -8.18
C GLU A 276 -16.11 13.93 -7.31
N THR A 277 -16.59 12.87 -7.96
CA THR A 277 -17.04 11.65 -7.28
C THR A 277 -16.60 10.44 -8.08
N PHE A 278 -15.70 9.65 -7.53
CA PHE A 278 -15.27 8.38 -8.11
C PHE A 278 -16.26 7.27 -7.73
N THR A 279 -17.06 6.82 -8.68
CA THR A 279 -18.17 5.87 -8.45
C THR A 279 -17.74 4.40 -8.64
N LEU A 280 -18.59 3.46 -8.22
CA LEU A 280 -18.36 2.02 -8.48
C LEU A 280 -18.24 1.69 -9.99
N PRO A 281 -19.04 2.28 -10.91
CA PRO A 281 -18.77 2.20 -12.34
C PRO A 281 -17.37 2.68 -12.75
N ASN A 282 -16.87 3.78 -12.19
CA ASN A 282 -15.50 4.24 -12.49
C ASN A 282 -14.46 3.20 -12.04
N ALA A 283 -14.67 2.56 -10.88
CA ALA A 283 -13.80 1.49 -10.39
C ALA A 283 -13.72 0.30 -11.34
N LEU A 284 -14.86 -0.11 -11.93
CA LEU A 284 -14.89 -1.18 -12.94
C LEU A 284 -14.10 -0.79 -14.19
N THR A 285 -14.30 0.43 -14.70
CA THR A 285 -13.57 0.91 -15.88
C THR A 285 -12.05 0.98 -15.63
N VAL A 286 -11.62 1.42 -14.43
CA VAL A 286 -10.20 1.45 -14.05
C VAL A 286 -9.64 0.04 -13.91
N LEU A 287 -10.39 -0.91 -13.35
CA LEU A 287 -9.98 -2.31 -13.26
C LEU A 287 -9.79 -2.93 -14.66
N ASP A 288 -10.72 -2.68 -15.58
CA ASP A 288 -10.63 -3.16 -16.96
C ASP A 288 -9.40 -2.58 -17.67
N ALA A 289 -9.12 -1.29 -17.49
CA ALA A 289 -7.91 -0.65 -18.01
C ALA A 289 -6.63 -1.23 -17.40
N ALA A 290 -6.65 -1.57 -16.11
CA ALA A 290 -5.53 -2.20 -15.42
C ALA A 290 -5.22 -3.59 -15.99
N TYR A 291 -6.25 -4.39 -16.29
CA TYR A 291 -6.07 -5.67 -16.99
C TYR A 291 -5.59 -5.51 -18.42
N GLY A 292 -6.23 -4.62 -19.18
CA GLY A 292 -5.95 -4.42 -20.60
C GLY A 292 -4.52 -3.94 -20.87
N ASN A 293 -3.98 -3.09 -20.00
CA ASN A 293 -2.64 -2.54 -20.15
C ASN A 293 -1.58 -3.23 -19.29
N GLY A 294 -1.98 -4.00 -18.26
CA GLY A 294 -1.06 -4.70 -17.37
C GLY A 294 -0.45 -3.80 -16.29
N TYR A 295 -1.27 -2.99 -15.61
CA TYR A 295 -0.82 -2.11 -14.54
C TYR A 295 -0.10 -2.89 -13.43
N GLY A 296 0.91 -2.27 -12.83
CA GLY A 296 1.60 -2.81 -11.67
C GLY A 296 0.70 -2.86 -10.44
N MET A 297 -0.07 -1.80 -10.22
CA MET A 297 -0.89 -1.64 -9.04
C MET A 297 -2.18 -0.88 -9.34
N VAL A 298 -3.24 -1.27 -8.64
CA VAL A 298 -4.37 -0.39 -8.34
C VAL A 298 -4.46 -0.24 -6.83
N SER A 299 -4.78 0.94 -6.35
CA SER A 299 -4.99 1.21 -4.93
C SER A 299 -6.21 2.14 -4.78
N ASN A 300 -6.51 2.57 -3.56
CA ASN A 300 -7.46 3.64 -3.31
C ASN A 300 -7.22 4.34 -1.98
N TRP A 301 -7.62 5.60 -1.91
CA TRP A 301 -7.83 6.34 -0.66
C TRP A 301 -9.31 6.32 -0.27
N SER A 302 -9.73 5.59 0.76
CA SER A 302 -8.95 4.66 1.59
C SER A 302 -9.86 3.52 2.08
N VAL A 303 -9.29 2.49 2.70
CA VAL A 303 -10.03 1.34 3.26
C VAL A 303 -11.13 1.78 4.24
N GLY A 304 -10.83 2.78 5.10
CA GLY A 304 -11.79 3.30 6.08
C GLY A 304 -12.99 3.99 5.43
N ARG A 305 -12.84 4.47 4.20
CA ARG A 305 -13.88 5.18 3.45
C ARG A 305 -14.82 4.26 2.69
N ASP A 306 -14.49 2.98 2.50
CA ASP A 306 -15.22 2.05 1.63
C ASP A 306 -16.53 1.54 2.26
N GLN A 307 -17.42 2.47 2.60
CA GLN A 307 -18.77 2.24 3.12
C GLN A 307 -19.62 3.49 2.92
N ALA A 308 -20.94 3.32 2.98
CA ALA A 308 -21.87 4.45 2.99
C ALA A 308 -21.72 5.26 4.28
N CYS A 309 -21.94 6.57 4.20
CA CYS A 309 -22.04 7.41 5.39
C CYS A 309 -23.34 7.13 6.16
N PRO A 310 -23.40 7.44 7.46
CA PRO A 310 -24.65 7.42 8.22
C PRO A 310 -25.76 8.18 7.47
N ASP A 311 -26.97 7.61 7.47
CA ASP A 311 -28.15 8.13 6.79
C ASP A 311 -27.96 8.41 5.29
N ASN A 312 -26.99 7.76 4.64
CA ASN A 312 -26.60 7.98 3.25
C ASN A 312 -26.15 9.44 2.97
N GLY A 313 -25.51 10.08 3.95
CA GLY A 313 -25.01 11.45 3.81
C GLY A 313 -23.99 11.62 2.67
N ALA A 314 -24.15 12.68 1.88
CA ALA A 314 -23.21 13.09 0.84
C ALA A 314 -22.16 14.04 1.42
N VAL A 315 -21.14 13.47 2.06
CA VAL A 315 -20.07 14.22 2.74
C VAL A 315 -18.71 13.55 2.54
N VAL A 316 -17.67 14.36 2.43
CA VAL A 316 -16.29 13.88 2.46
C VAL A 316 -15.91 13.52 3.90
N SER A 317 -15.45 12.30 4.11
CA SER A 317 -15.08 11.77 5.42
C SER A 317 -13.93 10.80 5.30
N ALA A 318 -13.15 10.65 6.37
CA ALA A 318 -12.12 9.61 6.50
C ALA A 318 -12.72 8.21 6.75
N THR A 319 -13.99 8.13 7.17
CA THR A 319 -14.65 6.88 7.59
C THR A 319 -15.85 6.49 6.72
N CYS A 320 -16.14 7.23 5.67
CA CYS A 320 -17.16 6.86 4.67
C CYS A 320 -16.92 7.59 3.34
N SER A 321 -17.54 7.08 2.29
CA SER A 321 -17.28 7.48 0.89
C SER A 321 -18.13 8.66 0.41
N GLY A 322 -19.15 9.07 1.16
CA GLY A 322 -20.11 10.08 0.70
C GLY A 322 -21.06 9.59 -0.41
N ILE A 323 -21.05 8.29 -0.74
CA ILE A 323 -21.99 7.69 -1.70
C ILE A 323 -22.75 6.51 -1.09
N VAL A 324 -23.89 6.16 -1.69
CA VAL A 324 -24.63 4.95 -1.31
C VAL A 324 -23.94 3.72 -1.87
N GLN A 325 -23.48 2.85 -0.97
CA GLN A 325 -22.80 1.61 -1.33
C GLN A 325 -22.91 0.56 -0.23
N LYS A 326 -22.58 -0.69 -0.56
CA LYS A 326 -22.28 -1.71 0.46
C LYS A 326 -20.89 -1.47 1.05
N PRO A 327 -20.63 -1.88 2.31
CA PRO A 327 -19.27 -1.91 2.84
C PRO A 327 -18.35 -2.76 1.96
N TYR A 328 -17.14 -2.25 1.73
CA TYR A 328 -16.08 -2.87 0.94
C TYR A 328 -16.41 -3.11 -0.55
N ALA A 329 -17.30 -2.30 -1.12
CA ALA A 329 -17.74 -2.46 -2.50
C ALA A 329 -16.60 -2.15 -3.50
N PHE A 330 -15.80 -1.11 -3.25
CA PHE A 330 -14.64 -0.78 -4.08
C PHE A 330 -13.55 -1.85 -3.94
N ALA A 331 -13.23 -2.26 -2.71
CA ALA A 331 -12.28 -3.33 -2.45
C ALA A 331 -12.72 -4.63 -3.14
N SER A 332 -14.02 -4.94 -3.19
CA SER A 332 -14.51 -6.12 -3.89
C SER A 332 -14.30 -6.08 -5.40
N ILE A 333 -14.24 -4.88 -5.99
CA ILE A 333 -13.90 -4.70 -7.40
C ILE A 333 -12.41 -4.89 -7.59
N PHE A 334 -11.58 -4.08 -6.92
CA PHE A 334 -10.14 -4.03 -7.19
C PHE A 334 -9.36 -5.28 -6.75
N ARG A 335 -9.81 -6.01 -5.71
CA ARG A 335 -9.16 -7.27 -5.27
C ARG A 335 -9.24 -8.41 -6.28
N GLN A 336 -9.91 -8.22 -7.41
CA GLN A 336 -9.83 -9.14 -8.54
C GLN A 336 -8.41 -9.19 -9.11
N LEU A 337 -7.61 -8.13 -8.91
CA LEU A 337 -6.17 -8.19 -9.12
C LEU A 337 -5.53 -9.16 -8.13
N HIS A 338 -5.14 -10.34 -8.64
CA HIS A 338 -4.67 -11.47 -7.84
C HIS A 338 -3.20 -11.40 -7.40
N GLY A 339 -2.45 -10.37 -7.79
CA GLY A 339 -1.07 -10.20 -7.37
C GLY A 339 -0.99 -9.98 -5.85
N HIS A 340 -0.03 -10.64 -5.20
CA HIS A 340 0.18 -10.51 -3.77
C HIS A 340 1.67 -10.52 -3.40
N TRP A 341 2.04 -9.74 -2.38
CA TRP A 341 3.42 -9.66 -1.88
C TRP A 341 3.76 -10.79 -0.89
N GLY A 342 2.77 -11.19 -0.08
CA GLY A 342 2.89 -12.28 0.89
C GLY A 342 2.67 -13.66 0.26
N THR A 343 2.32 -14.64 1.08
CA THR A 343 2.01 -16.01 0.62
C THR A 343 0.57 -16.18 0.11
N GLY A 344 -0.25 -15.14 0.22
CA GLY A 344 -1.66 -15.12 -0.19
C GLY A 344 -2.62 -15.30 1.00
N VAL A 345 -3.61 -14.41 1.08
CA VAL A 345 -4.70 -14.40 2.05
C VAL A 345 -5.88 -15.20 1.52
N LEU A 346 -6.28 -16.23 2.27
CA LEU A 346 -7.56 -16.90 2.07
C LEU A 346 -8.66 -16.11 2.76
N ARG A 347 -9.67 -15.70 2.01
CA ARG A 347 -10.80 -14.93 2.55
C ARG A 347 -11.59 -15.78 3.54
N ASP A 348 -11.74 -15.27 4.75
CA ASP A 348 -12.57 -15.84 5.81
C ASP A 348 -13.46 -14.74 6.42
N PRO A 349 -14.74 -14.65 6.00
CA PRO A 349 -15.70 -13.68 6.53
C PRO A 349 -15.93 -13.79 8.05
N SER A 350 -15.61 -14.95 8.64
CA SER A 350 -15.75 -15.20 10.07
C SER A 350 -14.47 -14.89 10.87
N TYR A 351 -13.38 -14.51 10.21
CA TYR A 351 -12.10 -14.27 10.89
C TYR A 351 -12.22 -13.16 11.95
N GLY A 352 -11.81 -13.45 13.19
CA GLY A 352 -11.94 -12.53 14.32
C GLY A 352 -13.38 -12.26 14.76
N THR A 353 -14.39 -12.83 14.09
CA THR A 353 -15.69 -13.04 14.73
C THR A 353 -15.49 -14.18 15.69
N ALA A 354 -16.02 -14.03 16.90
CA ALA A 354 -15.89 -15.07 17.89
C ALA A 354 -16.87 -16.20 17.53
N THR A 355 -16.60 -16.97 16.48
CA THR A 355 -17.40 -18.12 16.06
C THR A 355 -16.75 -19.41 16.57
N GLY A 356 -17.47 -20.13 17.45
CA GLY A 356 -17.37 -21.58 17.62
C GLY A 356 -16.18 -22.21 18.37
N GLY A 357 -15.19 -21.44 18.84
CA GLY A 357 -14.18 -21.96 19.78
C GLY A 357 -14.52 -21.62 21.23
N SER A 358 -14.31 -22.55 22.17
CA SER A 358 -14.47 -22.31 23.61
C SER A 358 -13.64 -21.09 24.01
N ALA A 359 -14.30 -19.97 24.30
CA ALA A 359 -13.63 -18.82 24.86
C ALA A 359 -12.99 -19.24 26.21
N PRO A 360 -11.77 -18.78 26.54
CA PRO A 360 -11.15 -19.13 27.81
C PRO A 360 -12.01 -18.66 28.99
N ALA A 361 -11.96 -19.36 30.12
CA ALA A 361 -12.67 -18.95 31.31
C ALA A 361 -12.25 -17.53 31.73
N TRP A 362 -13.22 -16.69 32.11
CA TRP A 362 -12.95 -15.35 32.60
C TRP A 362 -12.09 -15.38 33.86
N SER A 363 -11.15 -14.43 33.96
CA SER A 363 -10.28 -14.22 35.12
C SER A 363 -10.36 -12.76 35.55
N ALA A 364 -10.63 -12.54 36.84
CA ALA A 364 -10.68 -11.20 37.42
C ALA A 364 -9.36 -10.43 37.31
N THR A 365 -8.22 -11.11 37.16
CA THR A 365 -6.89 -10.49 37.07
C THR A 365 -6.43 -10.25 35.64
N ALA A 366 -7.09 -10.86 34.65
CA ALA A 366 -6.73 -10.70 33.25
C ALA A 366 -7.30 -9.38 32.69
N VAL A 367 -6.51 -8.75 31.82
CA VAL A 367 -6.92 -7.57 31.07
C VAL A 367 -7.56 -8.04 29.75
N TYR A 368 -8.74 -7.51 29.46
CA TYR A 368 -9.49 -7.79 28.24
C TYR A 368 -9.66 -6.50 27.41
N ARG A 369 -9.49 -6.61 26.11
CA ARG A 369 -9.66 -5.52 25.13
C ARG A 369 -10.87 -5.78 24.26
N ILE A 370 -11.36 -4.75 23.58
CA ILE A 370 -12.53 -4.83 22.69
C ILE A 370 -12.48 -6.05 21.77
N GLY A 371 -13.57 -6.82 21.71
CA GLY A 371 -13.73 -8.02 20.91
C GLY A 371 -13.09 -9.28 21.50
N GLN A 372 -12.31 -9.20 22.59
CA GLN A 372 -11.86 -10.41 23.29
C GLN A 372 -13.03 -11.04 24.04
N CYS A 373 -13.19 -12.36 23.90
CA CYS A 373 -14.28 -13.08 24.51
C CYS A 373 -13.80 -14.09 25.55
N VAL A 374 -14.63 -14.32 26.57
CA VAL A 374 -14.44 -15.26 27.66
C VAL A 374 -15.68 -16.13 27.84
N THR A 375 -15.53 -17.28 28.48
CA THR A 375 -16.65 -18.01 29.08
C THR A 375 -16.81 -17.64 30.55
N TYR A 376 -18.04 -17.39 30.97
CA TYR A 376 -18.41 -17.16 32.36
C TYR A 376 -19.83 -17.69 32.57
N GLN A 377 -20.02 -18.58 33.56
CA GLN A 377 -21.34 -19.22 33.82
C GLN A 377 -21.98 -19.84 32.57
N ASP A 378 -21.21 -20.63 31.81
CA ASP A 378 -21.62 -21.30 30.57
C ASP A 378 -22.10 -20.38 29.42
N ALA A 379 -22.01 -19.06 29.60
CA ALA A 379 -22.28 -18.07 28.58
C ALA A 379 -20.97 -17.42 28.09
N LYS A 380 -21.01 -16.95 26.84
CA LYS A 380 -19.89 -16.27 26.20
C LYS A 380 -20.11 -14.76 26.27
N TYR A 381 -19.07 -14.05 26.68
CA TYR A 381 -19.09 -12.60 26.75
C TYR A 381 -17.91 -12.02 26.01
N CYS A 382 -18.14 -10.98 25.23
CA CYS A 382 -17.11 -10.26 24.49
C CYS A 382 -16.98 -8.83 25.03
N ALA A 383 -15.76 -8.40 25.31
CA ALA A 383 -15.49 -7.08 25.84
C ALA A 383 -15.85 -6.01 24.81
N ARG A 384 -16.54 -4.95 25.25
CA ARG A 384 -16.95 -3.80 24.42
C ARG A 384 -15.89 -2.70 24.38
N TRP A 385 -14.99 -2.69 25.36
CA TRP A 385 -13.85 -1.80 25.50
C TRP A 385 -12.82 -2.44 26.44
N TRP A 386 -11.78 -1.73 26.82
CA TRP A 386 -10.80 -2.22 27.81
C TRP A 386 -11.48 -2.52 29.15
N THR A 387 -11.21 -3.67 29.75
CA THR A 387 -11.72 -4.04 31.07
C THR A 387 -10.76 -4.98 31.80
N GLN A 388 -10.70 -4.83 33.13
CA GLN A 388 -10.01 -5.76 34.03
C GLN A 388 -10.85 -5.87 35.30
N GLY A 389 -11.17 -7.09 35.71
CA GLY A 389 -11.96 -7.33 36.93
C GLY A 389 -13.47 -7.11 36.80
N ASP A 390 -13.98 -6.50 35.72
CA ASP A 390 -15.44 -6.40 35.52
C ASP A 390 -16.04 -7.77 35.22
N VAL A 391 -17.12 -8.11 35.93
CA VAL A 391 -17.78 -9.42 35.85
C VAL A 391 -18.66 -9.50 34.59
N PRO A 392 -18.55 -10.55 33.76
CA PRO A 392 -19.20 -10.58 32.45
C PRO A 392 -20.73 -10.49 32.43
N ASN A 393 -21.41 -11.07 33.42
CA ASN A 393 -22.88 -11.07 33.50
C ASN A 393 -23.48 -9.80 34.14
N ALA A 394 -22.65 -8.86 34.59
CA ALA A 394 -23.10 -7.63 35.27
C ALA A 394 -23.52 -6.52 34.27
N GLY A 395 -23.36 -6.74 32.97
CA GLY A 395 -23.49 -5.71 31.94
C GLY A 395 -22.30 -4.73 31.96
N GLY A 396 -22.37 -3.67 31.15
CA GLY A 396 -21.30 -2.67 31.03
C GLY A 396 -20.24 -3.08 30.02
N ALA A 397 -19.03 -3.42 30.50
CA ALA A 397 -17.85 -3.69 29.67
C ALA A 397 -17.98 -4.96 28.81
N TRP A 398 -19.00 -5.78 29.03
CA TRP A 398 -19.22 -7.05 28.38
C TRP A 398 -20.54 -7.07 27.60
N ALA A 399 -20.51 -7.72 26.43
CA ALA A 399 -21.69 -8.08 25.65
C ALA A 399 -21.81 -9.61 25.63
N GLU A 400 -22.97 -10.14 26.00
CA GLU A 400 -23.27 -11.56 25.77
C GLU A 400 -23.31 -11.84 24.26
N SER A 401 -22.67 -12.93 23.83
CA SER A 401 -22.45 -13.29 22.42
C SER A 401 -23.20 -14.53 21.99
#